data_AF-A0A1H8GIJ5-F1
#
_entry.id   AF-A0A1H8GIJ5-F1
#
_cell.length_a   1.000
_cell.length_b   1.000
_cell.length_c   1.000
_cell.angle_alpha   90.00
_cell.angle_beta   90.00
_cell.angle_gamma   90.00
#
_symmetry.space_group_name_H-M   'P 1'
#
loop_
_entity.id
_entity.type
_entity.pdbx_description
1 polymer ?
#
loop_
_entity_poly.entity_id
_entity_poly.type
_entity_poly.pdbx_seq_one_letter_code
_entity_poly.pdbx_strand_id
1 'polypeptide(L)'
;MKEEEDRYIYKYDNLLDIGYKQIYLTKNQHNSIIKRRKKNWKNRYEYYLNDDRVIMQEFSSKRLITLNILLYPVLVLMAGLSNFKELNRDLKRLFNEKKCGSFSEDWISKNTEQYKEIIVLIGEGN
;
A
#
# COMPACT_ATOMS: atom_id res chain seq x y z
N MET A 1 -2.76 -4.82 40.04
CA MET A 1 -2.38 -4.01 38.87
C MET A 1 -2.04 -4.97 37.73
N LYS A 2 -2.94 -5.10 36.75
CA LYS A 2 -2.63 -5.63 35.42
C LYS A 2 -3.14 -4.57 34.47
N GLU A 3 -2.21 -3.98 33.76
CA GLU A 3 -2.39 -2.83 32.87
C GLU A 3 -3.51 -3.12 31.89
N GLU A 4 -4.49 -2.21 31.83
CA GLU A 4 -5.42 -2.09 30.71
C GLU A 4 -4.59 -1.72 29.48
N GLU A 5 -4.14 -2.73 28.72
CA GLU A 5 -3.75 -2.53 27.33
C GLU A 5 -4.99 -2.13 26.55
N ASP A 6 -5.21 -0.82 26.42
CA ASP A 6 -6.09 -0.24 25.42
C ASP A 6 -5.64 -0.76 24.05
N ARG A 7 -6.27 -1.84 23.59
CA ARG A 7 -6.09 -2.36 22.23
C ARG A 7 -6.69 -1.35 21.27
N TYR A 8 -5.87 -0.39 20.82
CA TYR A 8 -6.23 0.49 19.71
C TYR A 8 -6.64 -0.36 18.51
N ILE A 9 -7.94 -0.44 18.25
CA ILE A 9 -8.49 -1.11 17.07
C ILE A 9 -8.22 -0.17 15.91
N TYR A 10 -7.22 -0.52 15.09
CA TYR A 10 -6.93 0.19 13.86
C TYR A 10 -8.19 0.29 13.00
N LYS A 11 -8.48 1.51 12.53
CA LYS A 11 -9.51 1.79 11.54
C LYS A 11 -8.86 2.51 10.37
N TYR A 12 -9.11 2.01 9.16
CA TYR A 12 -8.65 2.67 7.94
C TYR A 12 -9.52 3.89 7.66
N ASP A 13 -8.90 5.05 7.57
CA ASP A 13 -9.52 6.29 7.12
C ASP A 13 -9.45 6.36 5.59
N ASN A 14 -10.62 6.40 4.95
CA ASN A 14 -10.69 6.48 3.50
C ASN A 14 -10.38 7.91 3.05
N LEU A 15 -9.23 8.08 2.38
CA LEU A 15 -8.77 9.39 1.93
C LEU A 15 -9.73 10.08 0.96
N LEU A 16 -10.51 9.31 0.19
CA LEU A 16 -11.53 9.86 -0.70
C LEU A 16 -12.63 10.59 0.07
N ASP A 17 -13.00 10.07 1.23
CA ASP A 17 -14.05 10.65 2.08
C ASP A 17 -13.56 11.95 2.76
N ILE A 18 -12.24 12.16 2.81
CA ILE A 18 -11.57 13.32 3.42
C ILE A 18 -11.13 14.33 2.33
N GLY A 19 -11.66 14.20 1.10
CA GLY A 19 -11.47 15.19 0.04
C GLY A 19 -10.22 15.01 -0.82
N TYR A 20 -9.50 13.89 -0.70
CA TYR A 20 -8.45 13.56 -1.67
C TYR A 20 -9.05 13.03 -2.97
N LYS A 21 -8.39 13.31 -4.09
CA LYS A 21 -8.69 12.73 -5.40
C LYS A 21 -7.69 11.63 -5.72
N GLN A 22 -8.18 10.45 -6.11
CA GLN A 22 -7.30 9.39 -6.58
C GLN A 22 -6.74 9.75 -7.96
N ILE A 23 -5.42 9.65 -8.11
CA ILE A 23 -4.72 9.88 -9.37
C ILE A 23 -4.01 8.60 -9.80
N TYR A 24 -3.80 8.46 -11.11
CA TYR A 24 -3.13 7.32 -11.68
C TYR A 24 -1.76 7.71 -12.23
N LEU A 25 -0.72 7.01 -11.77
CA LEU A 25 0.62 7.09 -12.34
C LEU A 25 1.01 5.74 -12.96
N THR A 26 1.44 5.80 -14.22
CA THR A 26 2.04 4.66 -14.90
C THR A 26 3.34 4.24 -14.21
N LYS A 27 3.81 3.01 -14.48
CA LYS A 27 5.08 2.52 -13.95
C LYS A 27 6.26 3.43 -14.32
N ASN A 28 6.26 3.97 -15.55
CA ASN A 28 7.33 4.82 -16.04
C ASN A 28 7.32 6.18 -15.33
N GLN A 29 6.16 6.84 -15.24
CA GLN A 29 6.00 8.11 -14.53
C GLN A 29 6.37 7.99 -13.04
N HIS A 30 5.88 6.97 -12.36
CA HIS A 30 6.24 6.78 -10.95
C HIS A 30 7.74 6.53 -10.79
N ASN A 31 8.36 5.71 -11.64
CA ASN A 31 9.79 5.39 -11.52
C ASN A 31 10.71 6.55 -11.94
N SER A 32 10.24 7.51 -12.74
CA SER A 32 10.98 8.73 -13.04
C SER A 32 10.97 9.70 -11.86
N ILE A 33 9.80 9.88 -11.24
CA ILE A 33 9.60 10.82 -10.12
C ILE A 33 10.16 10.25 -8.80
N ILE A 34 9.86 8.98 -8.50
CA ILE A 34 10.15 8.33 -7.21
C ILE A 34 11.29 7.33 -7.38
N LYS A 35 12.52 7.81 -7.13
CA LYS A 35 13.74 7.00 -7.33
C LYS A 35 13.95 5.93 -6.25
N ARG A 36 13.55 6.20 -5.00
CA ARG A 36 13.85 5.34 -3.83
C ARG A 36 12.98 4.09 -3.78
N ARG A 37 11.69 4.21 -4.11
CA ARG A 37 10.72 3.11 -4.10
C ARG A 37 10.17 2.92 -5.51
N LYS A 38 10.78 2.03 -6.30
CA LYS A 38 10.35 1.79 -7.68
C LYS A 38 9.21 0.79 -7.75
N LYS A 39 8.20 1.11 -8.58
CA LYS A 39 7.12 0.21 -8.96
C LYS A 39 7.66 -0.94 -9.79
N ASN A 40 7.40 -2.14 -9.30
CA ASN A 40 7.81 -3.42 -9.85
C ASN A 40 6.62 -4.39 -9.84
N TRP A 41 6.86 -5.67 -10.11
CA TRP A 41 5.77 -6.65 -10.20
C TRP A 41 5.21 -7.08 -8.85
N LYS A 42 5.94 -6.86 -7.74
CA LYS A 42 5.57 -7.27 -6.38
C LYS A 42 4.68 -6.25 -5.68
N ASN A 43 4.74 -4.98 -6.10
CA ASN A 43 3.99 -3.89 -5.48
C ASN A 43 3.01 -3.23 -6.45
N ARG A 44 1.96 -2.65 -5.88
CA ARG A 44 1.06 -1.71 -6.52
C ARG A 44 1.03 -0.45 -5.67
N TYR A 45 0.80 0.68 -6.31
CA TYR A 45 0.74 1.96 -5.63
C TYR A 45 -0.58 2.64 -5.96
N GLU A 46 -1.16 3.25 -4.95
CA GLU A 46 -2.30 4.16 -5.07
C GLU A 46 -1.83 5.55 -4.64
N TYR A 47 -2.30 6.56 -5.35
CA TYR A 47 -1.90 7.94 -5.12
C TYR A 47 -3.14 8.78 -4.91
N TYR A 48 -3.10 9.63 -3.90
CA TYR A 48 -4.20 10.46 -3.47
C TYR A 48 -3.69 11.89 -3.39
N LEU A 49 -4.26 12.77 -4.20
CA LEU A 49 -3.86 14.18 -4.31
C LEU A 49 -4.88 15.07 -3.61
N ASN A 50 -4.39 16.02 -2.82
CA ASN A 50 -5.13 17.21 -2.41
C ASN A 50 -4.27 18.46 -2.67
N ASP A 51 -4.77 19.64 -2.28
CA ASP A 51 -4.10 20.91 -2.57
C ASP A 51 -2.75 21.10 -1.83
N ASP A 52 -2.49 20.31 -0.79
CA ASP A 52 -1.30 20.44 0.06
C ASP A 52 -0.25 19.36 -0.16
N ARG A 53 -0.65 18.15 -0.55
CA ARG A 53 0.22 16.98 -0.64
C ARG A 53 -0.34 15.88 -1.53
N VAL A 54 0.56 15.00 -1.98
CA VAL A 54 0.20 13.69 -2.52
C VAL A 54 0.53 12.63 -1.47
N ILE A 55 -0.46 11.80 -1.13
CA ILE A 55 -0.26 10.59 -0.35
C ILE A 55 -0.04 9.42 -1.30
N MET A 56 1.07 8.71 -1.11
CA MET A 56 1.39 7.49 -1.83
C MET A 56 1.25 6.29 -0.89
N GLN A 57 0.33 5.37 -1.20
CA GLN A 57 0.16 4.12 -0.48
C GLN A 57 0.68 2.94 -1.30
N GLU A 58 1.61 2.17 -0.72
CA GLU A 58 2.20 0.97 -1.31
C GLU A 58 1.52 -0.30 -0.77
N PHE A 59 1.06 -1.13 -1.70
CA PHE A 59 0.41 -2.41 -1.42
C PHE A 59 1.06 -3.54 -2.20
N SER A 60 0.75 -4.77 -1.84
CA SER A 60 1.15 -5.97 -2.56
C SER A 60 0.45 -6.03 -3.92
N SER A 61 1.12 -6.44 -4.97
CA SER A 61 0.46 -6.58 -6.27
C SER A 61 -0.48 -7.79 -6.28
N LYS A 62 -1.54 -7.77 -7.11
CA LYS A 62 -2.42 -8.94 -7.29
C LYS A 62 -1.63 -10.19 -7.69
N ARG A 63 -0.58 -10.03 -8.50
CA ARG A 63 0.31 -11.13 -8.93
C ARG A 63 1.04 -11.75 -7.75
N LEU A 64 1.56 -10.93 -6.83
CA LEU A 64 2.22 -11.42 -5.62
C LEU A 64 1.23 -12.15 -4.71
N ILE A 65 0.02 -11.62 -4.55
CA ILE A 65 -1.04 -12.27 -3.77
C ILE A 65 -1.37 -13.64 -4.37
N THR A 66 -1.61 -13.71 -5.69
CA THR A 66 -1.87 -14.99 -6.39
C THR A 66 -0.73 -15.99 -6.21
N LEU A 67 0.53 -15.54 -6.32
CA LEU A 67 1.69 -16.39 -6.09
C LEU A 67 1.72 -16.95 -4.66
N ASN A 68 1.41 -16.13 -3.65
CA ASN A 68 1.34 -16.58 -2.26
C ASN A 68 0.24 -17.64 -2.04
N ILE A 69 -0.92 -17.50 -2.69
CA ILE A 69 -1.99 -18.52 -2.64
C ILE A 69 -1.50 -19.83 -3.23
N LEU A 70 -0.85 -19.78 -4.40
CA LEU A 70 -0.36 -20.98 -5.09
C LEU A 70 0.72 -21.71 -4.26
N LEU A 71 1.59 -20.96 -3.61
CA LEU A 71 2.66 -21.51 -2.77
C LEU A 71 2.18 -21.88 -1.36
N TYR A 72 0.97 -21.47 -0.96
CA TYR A 72 0.45 -21.68 0.39
C TYR A 72 0.51 -23.14 0.85
N PRO A 73 0.09 -24.16 0.06
CA PRO A 73 0.18 -25.55 0.48
C PRO A 73 1.62 -26.00 0.76
N VAL A 74 2.57 -25.55 -0.07
CA VAL A 74 4.00 -25.84 0.11
C VAL A 74 4.52 -25.18 1.38
N LEU A 75 4.14 -23.93 1.64
CA LEU A 75 4.52 -23.20 2.86
C LEU A 75 3.99 -23.88 4.12
N VAL A 76 2.75 -24.39 4.10
CA VAL A 76 2.17 -25.14 5.23
C VAL A 76 2.92 -26.46 5.45
N LEU A 77 3.28 -27.17 4.38
CA LEU A 77 4.07 -28.41 4.49
C LEU A 77 5.47 -28.14 5.07
N MET A 78 6.14 -27.07 4.62
CA MET A 78 7.48 -26.72 5.09
C MET A 78 7.49 -26.16 6.52
N ALA A 79 6.55 -25.27 6.86
CA ALA A 79 6.48 -24.65 8.19
C ALA A 79 5.88 -25.60 9.24
N GLY A 80 5.19 -26.65 8.82
CA GLY A 80 4.45 -27.57 9.68
C GLY A 80 3.13 -27.00 10.18
N LEU A 81 2.25 -27.90 10.64
CA LEU A 81 0.89 -27.56 11.10
C LEU A 81 0.88 -26.61 12.31
N SER A 82 1.95 -26.58 13.11
CA SER A 82 2.10 -25.67 14.25
C SER A 82 2.09 -24.19 13.85
N ASN A 83 2.57 -23.86 12.65
CA ASN A 83 2.62 -22.48 12.13
C ASN A 83 1.40 -22.09 11.28
N PHE A 84 0.42 -23.00 11.13
CA PHE A 84 -0.74 -22.80 10.27
C PHE A 84 -1.57 -21.56 10.65
N LYS A 85 -1.74 -21.29 11.95
CA LYS A 85 -2.49 -20.10 12.41
C LYS A 85 -1.82 -18.80 11.98
N GLU A 86 -0.49 -18.77 12.00
CA GLU A 86 0.27 -17.59 11.65
C GLU A 86 0.24 -17.32 10.14
N LEU A 87 0.43 -18.37 9.34
CA LEU A 87 0.30 -18.31 7.88
C LEU A 87 -1.09 -17.82 7.43
N ASN A 88 -2.16 -18.30 8.07
CA ASN A 88 -3.52 -17.81 7.78
C ASN A 88 -3.71 -16.34 8.17
N ARG A 89 -3.12 -15.90 9.28
CA ARG A 89 -3.16 -14.50 9.72
C ARG A 89 -2.46 -13.59 8.70
N ASP A 90 -1.29 -14.01 8.22
CA ASP A 90 -0.50 -13.25 7.27
C ASP A 90 -1.18 -13.20 5.90
N LEU A 91 -1.77 -14.32 5.46
CA LEU A 91 -2.57 -14.35 4.23
C LEU A 91 -3.79 -13.42 4.37
N LYS A 92 -4.51 -13.45 5.50
CA LYS A 92 -5.65 -12.55 5.74
C LYS A 92 -5.24 -11.08 5.71
N ARG A 93 -4.08 -10.73 6.28
CA ARG A 93 -3.50 -9.37 6.23
C ARG A 93 -3.17 -8.97 4.80
N LEU A 94 -2.56 -9.86 4.03
CA LEU A 94 -2.20 -9.66 2.63
C LEU A 94 -3.43 -9.41 1.73
N PHE A 95 -4.58 -10.01 2.03
CA PHE A 95 -5.83 -9.75 1.31
C PHE A 95 -6.56 -8.48 1.77
N ASN A 96 -6.32 -8.05 3.01
CA ASN A 96 -7.05 -6.96 3.65
C ASN A 96 -6.10 -5.85 4.12
N GLU A 97 -5.10 -5.51 3.28
CA GLU A 97 -3.98 -4.63 3.63
C GLU A 97 -4.47 -3.31 4.24
N LYS A 98 -5.45 -2.65 3.61
CA LYS A 98 -6.06 -1.42 4.13
C LYS A 98 -6.71 -1.64 5.50
N LYS A 99 -7.59 -2.64 5.64
CA LYS A 99 -8.32 -2.90 6.90
C LYS A 99 -7.39 -3.31 8.06
N CYS A 100 -6.25 -3.91 7.74
CA CYS A 100 -5.29 -4.39 8.73
C CYS A 100 -4.11 -3.42 8.96
N GLY A 101 -4.07 -2.27 8.28
CA GLY A 101 -2.92 -1.35 8.33
C GLY A 101 -1.63 -1.96 7.77
N SER A 102 -1.73 -3.00 6.94
CA SER A 102 -0.59 -3.74 6.38
C SER A 102 -0.16 -3.15 5.04
N PHE A 103 0.18 -1.87 5.03
CA PHE A 103 0.68 -1.14 3.86
C PHE A 103 1.69 -0.06 4.29
N SER A 104 2.46 0.47 3.34
CA SER A 104 3.33 1.62 3.61
C SER A 104 2.71 2.89 3.03
N GLU A 105 2.86 4.00 3.75
CA GLU A 105 2.41 5.30 3.31
C GLU A 105 3.57 6.29 3.33
N ASP A 106 3.72 7.07 2.26
CA ASP A 106 4.64 8.20 2.17
C ASP A 106 3.86 9.46 1.76
N TRP A 107 4.30 10.62 2.26
CA TRP A 107 3.72 11.91 1.89
C TRP A 107 4.70 12.71 1.03
N ILE A 108 4.19 13.30 -0.05
CA ILE A 108 4.93 14.17 -0.95
C ILE A 108 4.31 15.56 -0.83
N SER A 109 5.02 16.48 -0.19
CA SER A 109 4.55 17.86 0.06
C SER A 109 4.57 18.70 -1.21
N LYS A 110 3.64 19.66 -1.33
CA LYS A 110 3.57 20.62 -2.45
C LYS A 110 4.88 21.36 -2.75
N ASN A 111 5.75 21.49 -1.75
CA ASN A 111 7.01 22.21 -1.87
C ASN A 111 8.14 21.37 -2.50
N THR A 112 7.92 20.08 -2.80
CA THR A 112 8.94 19.23 -3.41
C THR A 112 8.83 19.22 -4.94
N GLU A 113 9.96 19.01 -5.62
CA GLU A 113 9.97 18.87 -7.09
C GLU A 113 9.11 17.68 -7.56
N GLN A 114 9.04 16.60 -6.77
CA GLN A 114 8.20 15.45 -7.09
C GLN A 114 6.73 15.83 -7.19
N TYR A 115 6.24 16.70 -6.31
CA TYR A 115 4.85 17.15 -6.37
C TYR A 115 4.58 17.94 -7.64
N LYS A 116 5.47 18.88 -7.99
CA LYS A 116 5.35 19.69 -9.21
C LYS A 116 5.32 18.80 -10.46
N GLU A 117 6.22 17.82 -10.54
CA GLU A 117 6.26 16.85 -11.63
C GLU A 117 4.94 16.06 -11.73
N ILE A 118 4.37 15.61 -10.60
CA ILE A 118 3.10 14.90 -10.57
C ILE A 118 1.96 15.78 -11.10
N ILE A 119 1.88 17.05 -10.68
CA ILE A 119 0.84 17.98 -11.13
C ILE A 119 0.92 18.23 -12.64
N VAL A 120 2.13 18.45 -13.17
CA VAL A 120 2.33 18.62 -14.62
C VAL A 120 1.83 17.41 -15.40
N LEU A 121 2.19 16.19 -14.98
CA LEU A 121 1.77 14.95 -15.65
C LEU A 121 0.25 14.72 -15.64
N ILE A 122 -0.45 15.21 -14.61
CA ILE A 122 -1.92 15.12 -14.54
C ILE A 122 -2.56 16.22 -15.38
N GLY A 123 -1.99 17.42 -15.40
CA GLY A 123 -2.48 18.56 -16.17
C GLY A 123 -2.35 18.39 -17.68
N GLU A 124 -1.31 17.71 -18.15
CA GLU A 124 -1.09 17.38 -19.57
C GLU A 124 -2.00 16.25 -20.10
N GLY A 125 -2.70 15.55 -19.20
CA GLY A 125 -3.55 14.39 -19.53
C GLY A 125 -5.05 14.70 -19.67
N ASN A 126 -5.45 15.98 -19.64
CA ASN A 126 -6.82 16.44 -19.86
C ASN A 126 -6.98 17.16 -21.20
#